data_AF-A0A537YRC8-F1
#
_entry.id   AF-A0A537YRC8-F1
#
_cell.length_a   1.000
_cell.length_b   1.000
_cell.length_c   1.000
_cell.angle_alpha   90.00
_cell.angle_beta   90.00
_cell.angle_gamma   90.00
#
_symmetry.space_group_name_H-M   'P 1'
#
loop_
_entity.id
_entity.type
_entity.pdbx_description
1 polymer ?
#
loop_
_entity_poly.entity_id
_entity_poly.type
_entity_poly.pdbx_seq_one_letter_code
_entity_poly.pdbx_strand_id
1 'polypeptide(L)'
;MVLDGRQFVPTKVTLEADGTPARTLTVPPITGVPGGPTVHTVTIPFAPVTVQHRVRLFIDDIQDQRATTNPDEANVVLPVSIAEARLVGVPVPRAGAGVDTGCRDDLVHVNGTPVPIRVVGPATAARSGVSIQPCTGPLTLRKGSSTLVARAGLDTGIDIDRLVLSSAAGGGPATVMPRGTPLSQSGASASVVHSDATTFDLRVHTDGRPFWLVLGESHNKGWTADASSGSVGSRAVVNGFGNGWLIRPKAAGTMMVSLRWTPQNLVWAGLAISAIVVLVCLAILIATRQRRRDDDAIADVPALTSPVSYTDPPLSSWSTIAIAAIGTAVVTAAASRWWCGLAAGIGVLLGARIRWLRYGLAIGSPMVLAFSRVAEEPELAWLALALLAADLVILVLRARQRRVVTAT
;
A
#
# COMPACT_ATOMS: atom_id res chain seq x y z
N MET A 1 -12.59 -28.15 -37.31
CA MET A 1 -11.93 -28.86 -36.19
C MET A 1 -10.96 -27.91 -35.51
N VAL A 2 -10.73 -28.08 -34.20
CA VAL A 2 -9.73 -27.29 -33.46
C VAL A 2 -8.41 -28.05 -33.48
N LEU A 3 -7.32 -27.38 -33.87
CA LEU A 3 -5.96 -27.93 -33.84
C LEU A 3 -5.09 -27.03 -32.99
N ASP A 4 -4.84 -27.44 -31.75
CA ASP A 4 -3.93 -26.77 -30.82
C ASP A 4 -2.69 -27.60 -30.52
N GLY A 5 -2.50 -28.71 -31.24
CA GLY A 5 -1.43 -29.69 -31.03
C GLY A 5 -1.61 -30.54 -29.77
N ARG A 6 -2.79 -30.48 -29.13
CA ARG A 6 -3.08 -31.21 -27.88
C ARG A 6 -4.29 -32.14 -28.03
N GLN A 7 -5.29 -31.76 -28.81
CA GLN A 7 -6.56 -32.50 -28.96
C GLN A 7 -6.50 -33.58 -30.06
N PHE A 8 -7.30 -34.64 -29.93
CA PHE A 8 -7.45 -35.65 -30.98
C PHE A 8 -8.12 -35.12 -32.24
N VAL A 9 -7.63 -35.59 -33.39
CA VAL A 9 -8.20 -35.31 -34.70
C VAL A 9 -9.02 -36.52 -35.15
N PRO A 10 -10.33 -36.40 -35.37
CA PRO A 10 -11.13 -37.47 -35.97
C PRO A 10 -10.55 -37.92 -37.31
N THR A 11 -10.44 -39.23 -37.51
CA THR A 11 -10.02 -39.84 -38.80
C THR A 11 -11.19 -40.52 -39.49
N LYS A 12 -12.22 -40.91 -38.74
CA LYS A 12 -13.42 -41.57 -39.27
C LYS A 12 -14.65 -41.11 -38.50
N VAL A 13 -15.71 -40.78 -39.23
CA VAL A 13 -16.99 -40.38 -38.65
C VAL A 13 -18.15 -41.09 -39.34
N THR A 14 -19.16 -41.49 -38.59
CA THR A 14 -20.40 -42.05 -39.12
C THR A 14 -21.54 -41.05 -38.98
N LEU A 15 -22.20 -40.77 -40.10
CA LEU A 15 -23.44 -40.01 -40.16
C LEU A 15 -24.61 -40.99 -40.01
N GLU A 16 -25.38 -40.83 -38.93
CA GLU A 16 -26.62 -41.56 -38.69
C GLU A 16 -27.81 -40.66 -39.01
N ALA A 17 -28.79 -41.22 -39.74
CA ALA A 17 -30.05 -40.60 -40.06
C ALA A 17 -31.19 -41.39 -39.40
N ASP A 18 -31.96 -40.73 -38.54
CA ASP A 18 -33.14 -41.30 -37.87
C ASP A 18 -32.87 -42.66 -37.19
N GLY A 19 -31.70 -42.80 -36.56
CA GLY A 19 -31.32 -44.02 -35.83
C GLY A 19 -30.58 -45.07 -36.66
N THR A 20 -30.41 -44.86 -37.96
CA THR A 20 -29.72 -45.81 -38.85
C THR A 20 -28.42 -45.22 -39.43
N PRO A 21 -27.29 -45.94 -39.35
CA PRO A 21 -26.05 -45.51 -40.00
C PRO A 21 -26.27 -45.31 -41.51
N ALA A 22 -26.12 -44.08 -41.97
CA ALA A 22 -26.40 -43.71 -43.36
C ALA A 22 -25.11 -43.59 -44.19
N ARG A 23 -24.05 -43.01 -43.63
CA ARG A 23 -22.75 -42.86 -44.30
C ARG A 23 -21.60 -43.03 -43.31
N THR A 24 -20.55 -43.72 -43.75
CA THR A 24 -19.25 -43.71 -43.07
C THR A 24 -18.32 -42.83 -43.88
N LEU A 25 -17.71 -41.84 -43.23
CA LEU A 25 -16.93 -40.79 -43.86
C LEU A 25 -15.50 -40.82 -43.30
N THR A 26 -14.53 -40.89 -44.20
CA THR A 26 -13.12 -40.72 -43.83
C THR A 26 -12.81 -39.24 -43.74
N VAL A 27 -12.24 -38.81 -42.62
CA VAL A 27 -11.75 -37.45 -42.44
C VAL A 27 -10.32 -37.39 -42.99
N PRO A 28 -10.05 -36.53 -43.98
CA PRO A 28 -8.70 -36.27 -44.44
C PRO A 28 -7.74 -35.93 -43.29
N PRO A 29 -6.48 -36.40 -43.32
CA PRO A 29 -5.49 -36.03 -42.31
C PRO A 29 -5.34 -34.51 -42.22
N ILE A 30 -5.33 -33.98 -41.00
CA ILE A 30 -5.18 -32.55 -40.75
C ILE A 30 -3.99 -32.33 -39.85
N THR A 31 -3.03 -31.53 -40.30
CA THR A 31 -1.84 -31.18 -39.52
C THR A 31 -1.99 -29.78 -38.92
N GLY A 32 -1.72 -29.65 -37.62
CA GLY A 32 -1.65 -28.35 -36.96
C GLY A 32 -0.44 -27.54 -37.45
N VAL A 33 -0.57 -26.21 -37.42
CA VAL A 33 0.54 -25.29 -37.71
C VAL A 33 1.17 -24.83 -36.39
N PRO A 34 2.51 -24.75 -36.26
CA PRO A 34 3.13 -24.19 -35.07
C PRO A 34 2.68 -22.74 -34.85
N GLY A 35 2.13 -22.40 -33.67
CA GLY A 35 1.77 -21.01 -33.34
C GLY A 35 0.51 -20.80 -32.48
N GLY A 36 -0.25 -21.84 -32.15
CA GLY A 36 -1.43 -21.74 -31.27
C GLY A 36 -2.66 -22.47 -31.84
N PRO A 37 -3.82 -22.40 -31.15
CA PRO A 37 -5.04 -23.05 -31.59
C PRO A 37 -5.54 -22.46 -32.92
N THR A 38 -5.54 -23.26 -33.99
CA THR A 38 -6.10 -22.90 -35.29
C THR A 38 -7.39 -23.69 -35.57
N VAL A 39 -8.36 -23.05 -36.22
CA VAL A 39 -9.57 -23.72 -36.70
C VAL A 39 -9.32 -24.14 -38.16
N HIS A 40 -9.34 -25.45 -38.42
CA HIS A 40 -9.24 -26.00 -39.77
C HIS A 40 -10.59 -26.51 -40.25
N THR A 41 -11.01 -26.04 -41.42
CA THR A 41 -12.26 -26.46 -42.06
C THR A 41 -11.96 -27.56 -43.06
N VAL A 42 -12.67 -28.68 -42.93
CA VAL A 42 -12.59 -29.82 -43.86
C VAL A 42 -13.98 -30.07 -44.42
N THR A 43 -14.07 -30.13 -45.76
CA THR A 43 -15.31 -30.44 -46.47
C THR A 43 -15.26 -31.89 -46.93
N ILE A 44 -16.21 -32.70 -46.46
CA ILE A 44 -16.29 -34.11 -46.82
C ILE A 44 -17.55 -34.31 -47.68
N PRO A 45 -17.41 -34.57 -48.99
CA PRO A 45 -18.55 -34.86 -49.85
C PRO A 45 -19.13 -36.25 -49.53
N PHE A 46 -20.45 -36.39 -49.60
CA PHE A 46 -21.12 -37.67 -49.45
C PHE A 46 -22.42 -37.69 -50.26
N ALA A 47 -22.87 -38.88 -50.66
CA ALA A 47 -24.13 -39.02 -51.39
C ALA A 47 -25.32 -38.58 -50.52
N PRO A 48 -26.30 -37.84 -51.07
CA PRO A 48 -27.44 -37.29 -50.31
C PRO A 48 -28.10 -38.31 -49.38
N VAL A 49 -28.54 -37.85 -48.21
CA VAL A 49 -29.23 -38.63 -47.20
C VAL A 49 -30.52 -37.92 -46.85
N THR A 50 -31.64 -38.66 -46.80
CA THR A 50 -32.93 -38.12 -46.35
C THR A 50 -33.05 -38.35 -44.85
N VAL A 51 -33.41 -37.30 -44.11
CA VAL A 51 -33.57 -37.32 -42.66
C VAL A 51 -34.88 -36.60 -42.34
N GLN A 52 -35.67 -37.14 -41.41
CA GLN A 52 -36.92 -36.53 -40.96
C GLN A 52 -36.77 -35.80 -39.63
N HIS A 53 -36.05 -36.40 -38.67
CA HIS A 53 -36.08 -35.93 -37.28
C HIS A 53 -34.71 -35.73 -36.68
N ARG A 54 -33.76 -36.65 -36.95
CA ARG A 54 -32.50 -36.65 -36.21
C ARG A 54 -31.30 -36.99 -37.09
N VAL A 55 -30.30 -36.13 -37.00
CA VAL A 55 -28.94 -36.40 -37.45
C VAL A 55 -28.07 -36.65 -36.23
N ARG A 56 -27.26 -37.70 -36.25
CA ARG A 56 -26.13 -37.86 -35.32
C ARG A 56 -24.83 -38.02 -36.10
N LEU A 57 -23.76 -37.43 -35.56
CA LEU A 57 -22.41 -37.63 -36.03
C LEU A 57 -21.64 -38.41 -34.97
N PHE A 58 -21.21 -39.62 -35.29
CA PHE A 58 -20.34 -40.43 -34.46
C PHE A 58 -18.90 -40.23 -34.89
N ILE A 59 -18.00 -40.12 -33.92
CA ILE A 59 -16.56 -40.18 -34.17
C ILE A 59 -16.16 -41.62 -33.93
N ASP A 60 -15.88 -42.34 -35.01
CA ASP A 60 -15.60 -43.77 -34.96
C ASP A 60 -14.13 -44.04 -34.66
N ASP A 61 -13.25 -43.16 -35.16
CA ASP A 61 -11.80 -43.32 -35.04
C ASP A 61 -11.11 -41.96 -34.97
N ILE A 62 -9.95 -41.94 -34.32
CA ILE A 62 -9.17 -40.76 -34.01
C ILE A 62 -7.68 -41.00 -34.28
N GLN A 63 -6.96 -39.94 -34.60
CA GLN A 63 -5.51 -39.96 -34.60
C GLN A 63 -5.02 -39.80 -33.15
N ASP A 64 -4.27 -40.78 -32.62
CA ASP A 64 -3.70 -40.72 -31.26
C ASP A 64 -2.68 -39.57 -31.15
N GLN A 65 -3.08 -38.50 -30.46
CA GLN A 65 -2.26 -37.39 -30.03
C GLN A 65 -2.29 -37.30 -28.52
N ARG A 66 -1.14 -37.55 -27.88
CA ARG A 66 -0.98 -37.41 -26.44
C ARG A 66 -0.39 -36.05 -26.12
N ALA A 67 -1.01 -35.36 -25.17
CA ALA A 67 -0.58 -34.05 -24.73
C ALA A 67 -0.08 -34.09 -23.29
N THR A 68 0.95 -33.30 -23.01
CA THR A 68 1.34 -32.97 -21.64
C THR A 68 0.43 -31.85 -21.14
N THR A 69 -0.45 -32.15 -20.19
CA THR A 69 -1.31 -31.16 -19.51
C THR A 69 -0.56 -30.39 -18.44
N ASN A 70 0.41 -31.05 -17.79
CA ASN A 70 1.23 -30.52 -16.72
C ASN A 70 2.65 -31.14 -16.82
N PRO A 71 3.76 -30.40 -16.61
CA PRO A 71 5.11 -30.92 -16.79
C PRO A 71 5.44 -32.14 -15.91
N ASP A 72 4.77 -32.27 -14.77
CA ASP A 72 5.00 -33.34 -13.78
C ASP A 72 4.03 -34.53 -13.92
N GLU A 73 3.13 -34.50 -14.89
CA GLU A 73 2.14 -35.56 -15.12
C GLU A 73 2.48 -36.38 -16.38
N ALA A 74 2.09 -37.67 -16.35
CA ALA A 74 2.16 -38.50 -17.55
C ALA A 74 1.31 -37.90 -18.67
N ASN A 75 1.77 -38.04 -19.92
CA ASN A 75 1.02 -37.56 -21.08
C ASN A 75 -0.38 -38.18 -21.10
N VAL A 76 -1.39 -37.32 -21.18
CA VAL A 76 -2.80 -37.73 -21.22
C VAL A 76 -3.38 -37.62 -22.62
N VAL A 77 -4.38 -38.46 -22.81
CA VAL A 77 -5.28 -38.56 -23.97
C VAL A 77 -6.34 -37.46 -23.80
N LEU A 78 -6.33 -36.41 -24.64
CA LEU A 78 -7.31 -35.32 -24.56
C LEU A 78 -8.51 -35.59 -25.47
N PRO A 79 -9.76 -35.23 -25.08
CA PRO A 79 -10.95 -35.49 -25.89
C PRO A 79 -10.91 -34.78 -27.24
N VAL A 80 -11.67 -35.30 -28.21
CA VAL A 80 -11.89 -34.66 -29.51
C VAL A 80 -12.58 -33.31 -29.34
N SER A 81 -12.17 -32.33 -30.16
CA SER A 81 -12.79 -31.00 -30.21
C SER A 81 -13.24 -30.62 -31.64
N ILE A 82 -14.52 -30.27 -31.77
CA ILE A 82 -15.10 -29.78 -33.02
C ILE A 82 -15.50 -28.32 -32.81
N ALA A 83 -14.81 -27.40 -33.51
CA ALA A 83 -15.15 -25.97 -33.48
C ALA A 83 -16.54 -25.70 -34.07
N GLU A 84 -16.84 -26.33 -35.20
CA GLU A 84 -18.09 -26.18 -35.93
C GLU A 84 -18.31 -27.40 -36.83
N ALA A 85 -19.56 -27.82 -36.97
CA ALA A 85 -19.99 -28.81 -37.96
C ALA A 85 -21.18 -28.23 -38.74
N ARG A 86 -21.03 -28.10 -40.06
CA ARG A 86 -22.09 -27.63 -40.96
C ARG A 86 -22.48 -28.76 -41.89
N LEU A 87 -23.78 -29.07 -41.93
CA LEU A 87 -24.35 -30.01 -42.88
C LEU A 87 -25.25 -29.24 -43.85
N VAL A 88 -25.00 -29.40 -45.14
CA VAL A 88 -25.84 -28.80 -46.18
C VAL A 88 -27.25 -29.37 -46.08
N GLY A 89 -28.26 -28.48 -46.11
CA GLY A 89 -29.67 -28.86 -45.94
C GLY A 89 -30.17 -28.89 -44.48
N VAL A 90 -29.27 -28.78 -43.49
CA VAL A 90 -29.66 -28.63 -42.08
C VAL A 90 -29.74 -27.14 -41.74
N PRO A 91 -30.92 -26.60 -41.36
CA PRO A 91 -31.04 -25.20 -41.01
C PRO A 91 -30.25 -24.88 -39.73
N VAL A 92 -29.44 -23.82 -39.77
CA VAL A 92 -28.73 -23.31 -38.59
C VAL A 92 -29.57 -22.19 -37.99
N PRO A 93 -30.05 -22.31 -36.73
CA PRO A 93 -30.73 -21.22 -36.06
C PRO A 93 -29.83 -19.99 -36.00
N ARG A 94 -30.39 -18.80 -36.27
CA ARG A 94 -29.65 -17.55 -36.02
C ARG A 94 -29.40 -17.43 -34.52
N ALA A 95 -28.16 -17.13 -34.15
CA ALA A 95 -27.86 -16.78 -32.78
C ALA A 95 -28.69 -15.57 -32.35
N GLY A 96 -29.25 -15.61 -31.15
CA GLY A 96 -29.98 -14.48 -30.59
C GLY A 96 -29.06 -13.26 -30.46
N ALA A 97 -29.56 -12.08 -30.82
CA ALA A 97 -28.78 -10.85 -30.73
C ALA A 97 -28.56 -10.40 -29.27
N GLY A 98 -29.43 -10.84 -28.35
CA GLY A 98 -29.42 -10.42 -26.95
C GLY A 98 -29.81 -11.53 -25.99
N VAL A 99 -29.48 -11.28 -24.73
CA VAL A 99 -30.00 -11.99 -23.56
C VAL A 99 -31.16 -11.17 -23.02
N ASP A 100 -32.31 -11.80 -22.81
CA ASP A 100 -33.40 -11.28 -22.00
C ASP A 100 -34.04 -12.45 -21.27
N THR A 101 -33.91 -12.47 -19.95
CA THR A 101 -34.47 -13.56 -19.13
C THR A 101 -35.96 -13.41 -18.88
N GLY A 102 -36.55 -12.27 -19.28
CA GLY A 102 -37.80 -11.83 -18.67
C GLY A 102 -37.62 -11.58 -17.17
N CYS A 103 -38.73 -11.33 -16.48
CA CYS A 103 -38.73 -11.08 -15.05
C CYS A 103 -38.56 -12.38 -14.28
N ARG A 104 -37.51 -12.43 -13.47
CA ARG A 104 -37.17 -13.55 -12.60
C ARG A 104 -37.26 -13.11 -11.15
N ASP A 105 -37.93 -13.91 -10.33
CA ASP A 105 -38.12 -13.73 -8.90
C ASP A 105 -37.20 -14.64 -8.07
N ASP A 106 -36.46 -15.53 -8.70
CA ASP A 106 -35.59 -16.50 -8.03
C ASP A 106 -34.14 -16.00 -7.83
N LEU A 107 -33.79 -14.82 -8.35
CA LEU A 107 -32.40 -14.32 -8.35
C LEU A 107 -32.00 -13.55 -7.07
N VAL A 108 -32.83 -12.60 -6.64
CA VAL A 108 -32.52 -11.69 -5.53
C VAL A 108 -33.69 -11.59 -4.59
N HIS A 109 -33.41 -11.70 -3.29
CA HIS A 109 -34.40 -11.56 -2.22
C HIS A 109 -33.99 -10.47 -1.24
N VAL A 110 -34.97 -9.71 -0.76
CA VAL A 110 -34.81 -8.72 0.31
C VAL A 110 -35.70 -9.13 1.47
N ASN A 111 -35.10 -9.38 2.63
CA ASN A 111 -35.80 -9.88 3.83
C ASN A 111 -36.65 -11.13 3.52
N GLY A 112 -36.14 -12.02 2.68
CA GLY A 112 -36.83 -13.24 2.24
C GLY A 112 -37.92 -13.02 1.18
N THR A 113 -38.23 -11.78 0.80
CA THR A 113 -39.19 -11.47 -0.26
C THR A 113 -38.46 -11.36 -1.61
N PRO A 114 -38.93 -12.05 -2.66
CA PRO A 114 -38.39 -11.90 -4.00
C PRO A 114 -38.39 -10.45 -4.50
N VAL A 115 -37.30 -10.04 -5.15
CA VAL A 115 -37.22 -8.79 -5.90
C VAL A 115 -37.13 -9.14 -7.38
N PRO A 116 -38.24 -9.04 -8.14
CA PRO A 116 -38.24 -9.38 -9.55
C PRO A 116 -37.27 -8.50 -10.35
N ILE A 117 -36.29 -9.14 -10.99
CA ILE A 117 -35.33 -8.48 -11.88
C ILE A 117 -35.27 -9.22 -13.22
N ARG A 118 -34.88 -8.52 -14.28
CA ARG A 118 -34.54 -9.12 -15.57
C ARG A 118 -33.07 -8.89 -15.87
N VAL A 119 -32.45 -9.87 -16.50
CA VAL A 119 -31.09 -9.78 -17.01
C VAL A 119 -31.17 -9.48 -18.50
N VAL A 120 -30.62 -8.34 -18.90
CA VAL A 120 -30.72 -7.85 -20.28
C VAL A 120 -29.39 -7.32 -20.79
N GLY A 121 -29.06 -7.66 -22.03
CA GLY A 121 -27.85 -7.18 -22.68
C GLY A 121 -27.57 -7.87 -24.00
N PRO A 122 -26.48 -7.50 -24.69
CA PRO A 122 -26.08 -8.17 -25.92
C PRO A 122 -25.57 -9.58 -25.62
N ALA A 123 -25.84 -10.55 -26.51
CA ALA A 123 -25.40 -11.94 -26.32
C ALA A 123 -23.87 -12.07 -26.24
N THR A 124 -23.14 -11.16 -26.89
CA THR A 124 -21.68 -11.09 -26.83
C THR A 124 -21.14 -10.75 -25.44
N ALA A 125 -21.93 -10.09 -24.59
CA ALA A 125 -21.54 -9.75 -23.22
C ALA A 125 -21.95 -10.81 -22.18
N ALA A 126 -22.64 -11.87 -22.58
CA ALA A 126 -23.18 -12.88 -21.65
C ALA A 126 -22.11 -13.50 -20.73
N ARG A 127 -20.85 -13.59 -21.20
CA ARG A 127 -19.72 -14.10 -20.38
C ARG A 127 -19.00 -13.04 -19.56
N SER A 128 -18.93 -11.80 -20.07
CA SER A 128 -18.25 -10.70 -19.39
C SER A 128 -19.13 -10.03 -18.32
N GLY A 129 -20.42 -10.34 -18.34
CA GLY A 129 -21.43 -9.70 -17.50
C GLY A 129 -22.39 -8.87 -18.32
N VAL A 130 -23.67 -8.96 -17.95
CA VAL A 130 -24.79 -8.22 -18.52
C VAL A 130 -25.50 -7.47 -17.41
N SER A 131 -26.27 -6.44 -17.78
CA SER A 131 -26.93 -5.59 -16.78
C SER A 131 -28.18 -6.23 -16.23
N ILE A 132 -28.47 -5.95 -14.96
CA ILE A 132 -29.75 -6.24 -14.34
C ILE A 132 -30.64 -5.00 -14.38
N GLN A 133 -31.94 -5.20 -14.56
CA GLN A 133 -32.94 -4.16 -14.45
C GLN A 133 -34.05 -4.61 -13.50
N PRO A 134 -34.55 -3.72 -12.61
CA PRO A 134 -35.70 -4.05 -11.81
C PRO A 134 -36.93 -4.20 -12.73
N CYS A 135 -37.71 -5.24 -12.51
CA CYS A 135 -38.95 -5.46 -13.25
C CYS A 135 -40.10 -4.64 -12.67
N THR A 136 -40.13 -4.56 -11.35
CA THR A 136 -40.99 -3.63 -10.63
C THR A 136 -40.28 -2.28 -10.49
N GLY A 137 -41.01 -1.26 -10.04
CA GLY A 137 -40.42 0.04 -9.73
C GLY A 137 -39.28 -0.02 -8.68
N PRO A 138 -38.82 1.15 -8.22
CA PRO A 138 -37.69 1.25 -7.29
C PRO A 138 -37.85 0.39 -6.03
N LEU A 139 -36.76 -0.26 -5.61
CA LEU A 139 -36.72 -1.02 -4.36
C LEU A 139 -36.89 -0.08 -3.16
N THR A 140 -37.93 -0.29 -2.36
CA THR A 140 -38.19 0.48 -1.15
C THR A 140 -37.70 -0.29 0.07
N LEU A 141 -36.76 0.30 0.81
CA LEU A 141 -36.23 -0.27 2.05
C LEU A 141 -36.71 0.55 3.25
N ARG A 142 -37.13 -0.12 4.32
CA ARG A 142 -37.49 0.54 5.57
C ARG A 142 -36.22 1.00 6.29
N LYS A 143 -36.35 2.06 7.10
CA LYS A 143 -35.29 2.46 8.02
C LYS A 143 -34.96 1.29 8.95
N GLY A 144 -33.66 1.02 9.12
CA GLY A 144 -33.16 -0.08 9.93
C GLY A 144 -32.35 -1.07 9.09
N SER A 145 -32.26 -2.30 9.57
CA SER A 145 -31.54 -3.37 8.88
C SER A 145 -32.40 -4.03 7.82
N SER A 146 -31.80 -4.33 6.67
CA SER A 146 -32.39 -5.19 5.64
C SER A 146 -31.33 -6.19 5.18
N THR A 147 -31.75 -7.42 4.94
CA THR A 147 -30.88 -8.48 4.41
C THR A 147 -31.17 -8.65 2.94
N LEU A 148 -30.15 -8.48 2.11
CA LEU A 148 -30.20 -8.75 0.69
C LEU A 148 -29.44 -10.05 0.41
N VAL A 149 -30.06 -10.96 -0.34
CA VAL A 149 -29.48 -12.25 -0.70
C VAL A 149 -29.61 -12.45 -2.20
N ALA A 150 -28.48 -12.67 -2.87
CA ALA A 150 -28.45 -13.24 -4.21
C ALA A 150 -28.36 -14.77 -4.10
N ARG A 151 -29.13 -15.48 -4.92
CA ARG A 151 -29.06 -16.95 -4.99
C ARG A 151 -27.84 -17.37 -5.80
N ALA A 152 -27.27 -18.53 -5.45
CA ALA A 152 -26.08 -19.05 -6.10
C ALA A 152 -26.37 -19.35 -7.58
N GLY A 153 -25.42 -19.02 -8.46
CA GLY A 153 -25.55 -19.32 -9.90
C GLY A 153 -25.74 -20.80 -10.22
N LEU A 154 -25.29 -21.72 -9.36
CA LEU A 154 -25.52 -23.17 -9.51
C LEU A 154 -27.01 -23.54 -9.46
N ASP A 155 -27.82 -22.79 -8.69
CA ASP A 155 -29.26 -23.07 -8.53
C ASP A 155 -30.09 -22.39 -9.62
N THR A 156 -29.66 -21.20 -10.07
CA THR A 156 -30.46 -20.30 -10.92
C THR A 156 -29.96 -20.22 -12.38
N GLY A 157 -28.75 -20.71 -12.64
CA GLY A 157 -28.02 -20.55 -13.89
C GLY A 157 -27.41 -19.15 -14.09
N ILE A 158 -27.58 -18.22 -13.14
CA ILE A 158 -27.07 -16.84 -13.22
C ILE A 158 -26.49 -16.44 -11.88
N ASP A 159 -25.20 -16.12 -11.88
CA ASP A 159 -24.54 -15.58 -10.69
C ASP A 159 -24.62 -14.05 -10.69
N ILE A 160 -25.04 -13.48 -9.55
CA ILE A 160 -25.13 -12.03 -9.38
C ILE A 160 -23.82 -11.53 -8.79
N ASP A 161 -22.91 -11.08 -9.66
CA ASP A 161 -21.58 -10.60 -9.27
C ASP A 161 -21.62 -9.29 -8.45
N ARG A 162 -22.46 -8.33 -8.88
CA ARG A 162 -22.51 -7.01 -8.25
C ARG A 162 -23.92 -6.44 -8.19
N LEU A 163 -24.32 -6.04 -6.99
CA LEU A 163 -25.51 -5.24 -6.73
C LEU A 163 -25.12 -3.85 -6.26
N VAL A 164 -25.68 -2.82 -6.91
CA VAL A 164 -25.48 -1.43 -6.52
C VAL A 164 -26.84 -0.81 -6.23
N LEU A 165 -27.06 -0.45 -4.97
CA LEU A 165 -28.23 0.29 -4.53
C LEU A 165 -27.89 1.78 -4.52
N SER A 166 -28.64 2.59 -5.28
CA SER A 166 -28.42 4.04 -5.39
C SER A 166 -29.67 4.81 -4.97
N SER A 167 -29.47 5.86 -4.16
CA SER A 167 -30.53 6.77 -3.72
C SER A 167 -30.03 8.22 -3.74
N ALA A 168 -30.95 9.14 -4.01
CA ALA A 168 -30.72 10.58 -3.89
C ALA A 168 -30.67 10.99 -2.41
N ALA A 169 -30.21 12.22 -2.12
CA ALA A 169 -30.06 12.72 -0.75
C ALA A 169 -31.36 12.66 0.11
N GLY A 170 -32.53 12.62 -0.53
CA GLY A 170 -33.83 12.45 0.12
C GLY A 170 -34.38 11.01 0.15
N GLY A 171 -33.58 10.01 -0.20
CA GLY A 171 -34.00 8.60 -0.25
C GLY A 171 -34.79 8.20 -1.51
N GLY A 172 -35.07 9.16 -2.40
CA GLY A 172 -35.67 8.87 -3.71
C GLY A 172 -34.74 8.05 -4.61
N PRO A 173 -35.28 7.42 -5.67
CA PRO A 173 -34.49 6.65 -6.62
C PRO A 173 -33.40 7.52 -7.27
N ALA A 174 -32.20 6.97 -7.45
CA ALA A 174 -31.14 7.62 -8.19
C ALA A 174 -30.53 6.64 -9.20
N THR A 175 -30.07 7.18 -10.32
CA THR A 175 -29.29 6.41 -11.29
C THR A 175 -28.03 5.87 -10.62
N VAL A 176 -27.64 4.65 -10.99
CA VAL A 176 -26.35 4.08 -10.59
C VAL A 176 -25.27 4.79 -11.39
N MET A 177 -24.49 5.62 -10.71
CA MET A 177 -23.33 6.31 -11.29
C MET A 177 -22.16 6.29 -10.30
N PRO A 178 -20.91 6.32 -10.78
CA PRO A 178 -19.77 6.58 -9.92
C PRO A 178 -20.01 7.84 -9.10
N ARG A 179 -19.72 7.80 -7.79
CA ARG A 179 -19.78 8.98 -6.94
C ARG A 179 -18.55 9.85 -7.18
N GLY A 180 -18.73 11.16 -7.11
CA GLY A 180 -17.71 12.15 -7.41
C GLY A 180 -17.80 12.66 -8.84
N THR A 181 -17.08 13.74 -9.12
CA THR A 181 -17.06 14.38 -10.44
C THR A 181 -15.90 13.83 -11.26
N PRO A 182 -16.10 13.44 -12.53
CA PRO A 182 -14.99 13.08 -13.41
C PRO A 182 -13.94 14.20 -13.47
N LEU A 183 -12.67 13.87 -13.67
CA LEU A 183 -11.59 14.86 -13.75
C LEU A 183 -11.84 15.94 -14.81
N SER A 184 -12.50 15.59 -15.93
CA SER A 184 -12.86 16.54 -16.99
C SER A 184 -13.92 17.56 -16.58
N GLN A 185 -14.66 17.31 -15.49
CA GLN A 185 -15.73 18.16 -14.98
C GLN A 185 -15.43 18.69 -13.56
N SER A 186 -14.22 18.47 -13.04
CA SER A 186 -13.83 18.82 -11.67
C SER A 186 -13.86 20.32 -11.36
N GLY A 187 -13.94 21.18 -12.39
CA GLY A 187 -13.78 22.63 -12.26
C GLY A 187 -12.32 23.07 -12.10
N ALA A 188 -11.35 22.14 -12.14
CA ALA A 188 -9.93 22.48 -12.04
C ALA A 188 -9.02 21.49 -12.77
N SER A 189 -7.97 22.01 -13.40
CA SER A 189 -6.86 21.23 -13.97
C SER A 189 -5.55 21.61 -13.30
N ALA A 190 -4.72 20.62 -13.01
CA ALA A 190 -3.41 20.82 -12.38
C ALA A 190 -2.29 20.38 -13.31
N SER A 191 -1.23 21.15 -13.35
CA SER A 191 0.03 20.81 -14.02
C SER A 191 1.17 20.90 -13.01
N VAL A 192 2.10 19.95 -13.06
CA VAL A 192 3.29 19.97 -12.20
C VAL A 192 4.30 20.93 -12.79
N VAL A 193 4.72 21.91 -12.00
CA VAL A 193 5.78 22.87 -12.36
C VAL A 193 7.13 22.36 -11.88
N HIS A 194 7.16 21.80 -10.68
CA HIS A 194 8.35 21.22 -10.08
C HIS A 194 7.96 20.05 -9.18
N SER A 195 8.80 19.02 -9.13
CA SER A 195 8.63 17.88 -8.23
C SER A 195 9.97 17.29 -7.85
N ASP A 196 10.09 16.93 -6.58
CA ASP A 196 11.18 16.13 -6.03
C ASP A 196 10.62 15.12 -5.01
N ALA A 197 11.49 14.40 -4.30
CA ALA A 197 11.08 13.38 -3.33
C ALA A 197 10.26 13.91 -2.14
N THR A 198 10.29 15.22 -1.90
CA THR A 198 9.70 15.90 -0.73
C THR A 198 8.79 17.07 -1.10
N THR A 199 8.63 17.34 -2.40
CA THR A 199 7.95 18.54 -2.91
C THR A 199 7.16 18.23 -4.17
N PHE A 200 5.98 18.83 -4.28
CA PHE A 200 5.30 19.08 -5.55
C PHE A 200 4.81 20.51 -5.61
N ASP A 201 5.25 21.27 -6.61
CA ASP A 201 4.71 22.60 -6.91
C ASP A 201 3.84 22.51 -8.16
N LEU A 202 2.57 22.86 -7.99
CA LEU A 202 1.51 22.69 -8.97
C LEU A 202 1.02 24.06 -9.44
N ARG A 203 0.81 24.20 -10.73
CA ARG A 203 0.02 25.28 -11.33
C ARG A 203 -1.37 24.76 -11.61
N VAL A 204 -2.36 25.32 -10.92
CA VAL A 204 -3.76 24.92 -11.01
C VAL A 204 -4.56 26.00 -11.73
N HIS A 205 -5.30 25.62 -12.76
CA HIS A 205 -6.31 26.45 -13.39
C HIS A 205 -7.69 26.01 -12.88
N THR A 206 -8.52 26.96 -12.44
CA THR A 206 -9.81 26.68 -11.79
C THR A 206 -10.91 27.64 -12.24
N ASP A 207 -12.15 27.15 -12.28
CA ASP A 207 -13.37 27.94 -12.50
C ASP A 207 -13.83 28.72 -11.25
N GLY A 208 -13.07 28.63 -10.15
CA GLY A 208 -13.34 29.33 -8.89
C GLY A 208 -14.22 28.54 -7.91
N ARG A 209 -14.73 27.37 -8.31
CA ARG A 209 -15.50 26.48 -7.41
C ARG A 209 -14.57 25.60 -6.58
N PRO A 210 -15.02 25.12 -5.41
CA PRO A 210 -14.25 24.17 -4.62
C PRO A 210 -13.96 22.87 -5.37
N PHE A 211 -12.73 22.37 -5.27
CA PHE A 211 -12.33 21.10 -5.87
C PHE A 211 -11.45 20.29 -4.92
N TRP A 212 -11.42 18.97 -5.11
CA TRP A 212 -10.50 18.10 -4.40
C TRP A 212 -9.17 18.02 -5.16
N LEU A 213 -8.09 18.41 -4.50
CA LEU A 213 -6.74 18.08 -4.93
C LEU A 213 -6.35 16.74 -4.30
N VAL A 214 -5.92 15.79 -5.13
CA VAL A 214 -5.50 14.46 -4.68
C VAL A 214 -4.06 14.23 -5.10
N LEU A 215 -3.21 13.89 -4.13
CA LEU A 215 -1.86 13.40 -4.37
C LEU A 215 -1.92 11.89 -4.48
N GLY A 216 -1.39 11.33 -5.59
CA GLY A 216 -1.37 9.90 -5.89
C GLY A 216 -0.45 9.05 -5.01
N GLU A 217 -0.12 9.54 -3.81
CA GLU A 217 0.69 8.88 -2.80
C GLU A 217 -0.17 8.38 -1.65
N SER A 218 0.28 7.31 -0.99
CA SER A 218 -0.40 6.75 0.17
C SER A 218 -0.60 7.78 1.28
N HIS A 219 -1.76 7.75 1.93
CA HIS A 219 -2.14 8.69 2.98
C HIS A 219 -1.09 8.75 4.10
N ASN A 220 -0.52 9.93 4.35
CA ASN A 220 0.52 10.10 5.34
C ASN A 220 0.43 11.46 6.04
N LYS A 221 0.69 11.47 7.35
CA LYS A 221 0.65 12.67 8.19
C LYS A 221 1.70 13.72 7.84
N GLY A 222 2.82 13.33 7.23
CA GLY A 222 3.92 14.23 6.90
C GLY A 222 3.66 15.18 5.73
N TRP A 223 2.73 14.86 4.83
CA TRP A 223 2.37 15.72 3.70
C TRP A 223 1.45 16.86 4.13
N THR A 224 1.83 18.07 3.74
CA THR A 224 1.05 19.30 3.89
C THR A 224 0.85 19.97 2.54
N ALA A 225 -0.24 20.73 2.40
CA ALA A 225 -0.56 21.49 1.20
C ALA A 225 -0.76 22.96 1.57
N ASP A 226 -0.25 23.85 0.73
CA ASP A 226 -0.43 25.29 0.81
C ASP A 226 -0.81 25.85 -0.56
N ALA A 227 -1.57 26.94 -0.59
CA ALA A 227 -2.11 27.51 -1.81
C ALA A 227 -1.88 29.02 -1.84
N SER A 228 -1.41 29.54 -2.98
CA SER A 228 -1.13 30.98 -3.15
C SER A 228 -2.38 31.86 -3.08
N SER A 229 -3.57 31.29 -3.29
CA SER A 229 -4.84 32.01 -3.19
C SER A 229 -5.96 31.08 -2.73
N GLY A 230 -6.85 31.58 -1.88
CA GLY A 230 -7.96 30.80 -1.34
C GLY A 230 -7.59 30.08 -0.05
N SER A 231 -8.22 28.94 0.22
CA SER A 231 -7.98 28.15 1.43
C SER A 231 -7.78 26.67 1.10
N VAL A 232 -6.92 26.02 1.88
CA VAL A 232 -6.69 24.58 1.85
C VAL A 232 -7.40 23.94 3.04
N GLY A 233 -8.32 23.01 2.79
CA GLY A 233 -8.99 22.25 3.84
C GLY A 233 -8.05 21.29 4.57
N SER A 234 -8.53 20.66 5.64
CA SER A 234 -7.80 19.58 6.31
C SER A 234 -7.52 18.41 5.36
N ARG A 235 -6.38 17.75 5.52
CA ARG A 235 -6.07 16.53 4.78
C ARG A 235 -7.10 15.44 5.10
N ALA A 236 -7.61 14.79 4.07
CA ALA A 236 -8.49 13.63 4.15
C ALA A 236 -7.95 12.45 3.32
N VAL A 237 -8.50 11.26 3.55
CA VAL A 237 -8.30 10.11 2.66
C VAL A 237 -9.27 10.27 1.49
N VAL A 238 -8.74 10.27 0.27
CA VAL A 238 -9.54 10.34 -0.97
C VAL A 238 -9.25 9.11 -1.82
N ASN A 239 -10.25 8.62 -2.57
CA ASN A 239 -10.16 7.41 -3.39
C ASN A 239 -9.73 6.14 -2.62
N GLY A 240 -9.97 6.11 -1.31
CA GLY A 240 -9.67 4.95 -0.46
C GLY A 240 -8.21 4.83 0.01
N PHE A 241 -7.27 5.62 -0.52
CA PHE A 241 -5.85 5.52 -0.12
C PHE A 241 -5.07 6.84 -0.15
N GLY A 242 -5.48 7.82 -0.97
CA GLY A 242 -4.65 8.98 -1.30
C GLY A 242 -4.72 10.09 -0.27
N ASN A 243 -3.70 10.96 -0.27
CA ASN A 243 -3.77 12.25 0.43
C ASN A 243 -4.64 13.21 -0.39
N GLY A 244 -5.68 13.79 0.22
CA GLY A 244 -6.51 14.77 -0.47
C GLY A 244 -6.83 16.00 0.37
N TRP A 245 -7.01 17.13 -0.31
CA TRP A 245 -7.36 18.42 0.29
C TRP A 245 -8.48 19.07 -0.51
N LEU A 246 -9.51 19.56 0.20
CA LEU A 246 -10.55 20.38 -0.42
C LEU A 246 -10.02 21.81 -0.57
N ILE A 247 -9.68 22.19 -1.79
CA ILE A 247 -9.23 23.54 -2.13
C ILE A 247 -10.46 24.39 -2.39
N ARG A 248 -10.51 25.58 -1.77
CA ARG A 248 -11.52 26.60 -2.06
C ARG A 248 -10.82 27.83 -2.62
N PRO A 249 -10.82 28.00 -3.96
CA PRO A 249 -10.25 29.18 -4.59
C PRO A 249 -10.97 30.45 -4.16
N LYS A 250 -10.29 31.59 -4.20
CA LYS A 250 -10.91 32.90 -3.95
C LYS A 250 -11.73 33.38 -5.16
N ALA A 251 -11.27 33.06 -6.37
CA ALA A 251 -11.89 33.41 -7.64
C ALA A 251 -11.44 32.41 -8.72
N ALA A 252 -12.09 32.46 -9.89
CA ALA A 252 -11.63 31.75 -11.08
C ALA A 252 -10.27 32.29 -11.56
N GLY A 253 -9.45 31.43 -12.17
CA GLY A 253 -8.16 31.79 -12.71
C GLY A 253 -7.07 30.76 -12.42
N THR A 254 -5.83 31.24 -12.31
CA THR A 254 -4.66 30.39 -12.08
C THR A 254 -4.10 30.64 -10.67
N MET A 255 -3.77 29.56 -9.97
CA MET A 255 -3.16 29.58 -8.65
C MET A 255 -2.03 28.56 -8.54
N MET A 256 -1.11 28.80 -7.61
CA MET A 256 -0.06 27.86 -7.27
C MET A 256 -0.48 27.07 -6.03
N VAL A 257 -0.23 25.76 -6.04
CA VAL A 257 -0.40 24.90 -4.88
C VAL A 257 0.90 24.15 -4.64
N SER A 258 1.44 24.25 -3.44
CA SER A 258 2.67 23.55 -3.05
C SER A 258 2.35 22.45 -2.05
N LEU A 259 2.81 21.24 -2.33
CA LEU A 259 2.76 20.10 -1.44
C LEU A 259 4.17 19.87 -0.89
N ARG A 260 4.29 19.72 0.43
CA ARG A 260 5.59 19.58 1.10
C ARG A 260 5.58 18.43 2.11
N TRP A 261 6.67 17.67 2.13
CA TRP A 261 6.95 16.65 3.14
C TRP A 261 7.65 17.30 4.35
N THR A 262 6.86 17.68 5.34
CA THR A 262 7.35 18.41 6.53
C THR A 262 8.36 17.65 7.41
N PRO A 263 8.34 16.29 7.52
CA PRO A 263 9.35 15.58 8.30
C PRO A 263 10.78 15.76 7.79
N GLN A 264 10.98 16.22 6.54
CA GLN A 264 12.30 16.51 5.99
C GLN A 264 13.07 17.56 6.82
N ASN A 265 12.39 18.51 7.46
CA ASN A 265 13.02 19.54 8.28
C ASN A 265 13.78 18.97 9.49
N LEU A 266 13.28 17.87 10.07
CA LEU A 266 13.95 17.20 11.20
C LEU A 266 15.25 16.52 10.75
N VAL A 267 15.26 15.95 9.54
CA VAL A 267 16.46 15.35 8.97
C VAL A 267 17.53 16.42 8.73
N TRP A 268 17.15 17.57 8.16
CA TRP A 268 18.07 18.69 7.97
C TRP A 268 18.65 19.22 9.28
N ALA A 269 17.82 19.39 10.31
CA ALA A 269 18.29 19.79 11.64
C ALA A 269 19.29 18.75 12.22
N GLY A 270 18.99 17.46 12.10
CA GLY A 270 19.88 16.39 12.56
C GLY A 270 21.24 16.36 11.84
N LEU A 271 21.24 16.59 10.52
CA LEU A 271 22.46 16.69 9.73
C LEU A 271 23.30 17.92 10.11
N ALA A 272 22.66 19.08 10.31
CA ALA A 272 23.34 20.29 10.74
C ALA A 272 24.00 20.13 12.12
N ILE A 273 23.28 19.55 13.08
CA ILE A 273 23.82 19.23 14.41
C ILE A 273 25.03 18.28 14.29
N SER A 274 24.92 17.23 13.46
CA SER A 274 26.01 16.28 13.25
C SER A 274 27.26 16.96 12.67
N ALA A 275 27.08 17.85 11.69
CA ALA A 275 28.19 18.61 11.11
C ALA A 275 28.87 19.51 12.16
N ILE A 276 28.10 20.20 13.02
CA ILE A 276 28.64 21.00 14.11
C ILE A 276 29.46 20.13 15.07
N VAL A 277 28.96 18.96 15.46
CA VAL A 277 29.68 18.03 16.35
C VAL A 277 31.00 17.58 15.73
N VAL A 278 31.02 17.25 14.44
CA VAL A 278 32.26 16.89 13.71
C VAL A 278 33.26 18.04 13.73
N LEU A 279 32.81 19.27 13.49
CA LEU A 279 33.67 20.46 13.54
C LEU A 279 34.23 20.71 14.94
N VAL A 280 33.44 20.51 15.99
CA VAL A 280 33.89 20.61 17.39
C VAL A 280 34.94 19.54 17.70
N CYS A 281 34.71 18.30 17.30
CA CYS A 281 35.69 17.22 17.46
C CYS A 281 37.01 17.54 16.73
N LEU A 282 36.93 18.05 15.50
CA LEU A 282 38.11 18.46 14.73
C LEU A 282 38.85 19.62 15.39
N ALA A 283 38.13 20.63 15.89
CA ALA A 283 38.71 21.76 16.61
C ALA A 283 39.43 21.31 17.88
N ILE A 284 38.84 20.37 18.65
CA ILE A 284 39.49 19.77 19.83
C ILE A 284 40.77 19.04 19.42
N LEU A 285 40.74 18.27 18.33
CA LEU A 285 41.89 17.53 17.84
C LEU A 285 43.04 18.46 17.39
N ILE A 286 42.70 19.54 16.67
CA ILE A 286 43.68 20.54 16.25
C ILE A 286 44.27 21.28 17.46
N ALA A 287 43.42 21.77 18.37
CA ALA A 287 43.86 22.52 19.55
C ALA A 287 44.74 21.67 20.48
N THR A 288 44.41 20.39 20.66
CA THR A 288 45.23 19.47 21.47
C THR A 288 46.56 19.14 20.78
N ARG A 289 46.59 19.04 19.45
CA ARG A 289 47.83 18.82 18.68
C ARG A 289 48.76 20.05 18.71
N GLN A 290 48.20 21.26 18.68
CA GLN A 290 48.98 22.51 18.79
C GLN A 290 49.58 22.67 20.19
N ARG A 291 48.79 22.44 21.26
CA ARG A 291 49.31 22.49 22.64
C ARG A 291 50.43 21.48 22.90
N ARG A 292 50.34 20.27 22.32
CA ARG A 292 51.40 19.26 22.41
C ARG A 292 52.68 19.60 21.64
N ARG A 293 52.69 20.63 20.79
CA ARG A 293 53.90 21.12 20.12
C ARG A 293 54.61 22.21 20.89
N ASP A 294 53.90 22.93 21.76
CA ASP A 294 54.45 24.02 22.57
C ASP A 294 54.91 23.57 23.97
N ASP A 295 54.48 22.40 24.44
CA ASP A 295 54.96 21.79 25.69
C ASP A 295 56.06 20.75 25.41
N ASP A 296 57.30 21.05 25.82
CA ASP A 296 58.36 20.06 26.02
C ASP A 296 57.84 18.97 26.99
N ALA A 297 58.15 17.72 26.66
CA ALA A 297 57.56 16.51 27.22
C ALA A 297 57.38 16.50 28.75
N ILE A 298 56.13 16.54 29.21
CA ILE A 298 55.75 15.90 30.48
C ILE A 298 55.12 14.55 30.11
N ALA A 299 55.94 13.50 30.16
CA ALA A 299 55.47 12.13 30.14
C ALA A 299 54.72 11.86 31.45
N ASP A 300 53.42 12.15 31.47
CA ASP A 300 52.53 11.65 32.52
C ASP A 300 52.51 10.11 32.39
N VAL A 301 53.04 9.43 33.40
CA VAL A 301 53.04 7.96 33.46
C VAL A 301 51.57 7.52 33.51
N PRO A 302 51.09 6.61 32.63
CA PRO A 302 49.69 6.20 32.64
C PRO A 302 49.35 5.54 33.99
N ALA A 303 48.58 6.24 34.81
CA ALA A 303 48.08 5.73 36.07
C ALA A 303 46.74 5.01 35.82
N LEU A 304 46.63 3.77 36.30
CA LEU A 304 45.36 3.04 36.35
C LEU A 304 44.44 3.73 37.37
N THR A 305 43.63 4.68 36.90
CA THR A 305 42.52 5.25 37.68
C THR A 305 41.37 4.26 37.67
N SER A 306 40.98 3.80 38.85
CA SER A 306 39.74 3.03 39.01
C SER A 306 38.54 3.98 38.84
N PRO A 307 37.57 3.66 37.95
CA PRO A 307 36.35 4.46 37.76
C PRO A 307 35.43 4.46 38.99
N VAL A 308 35.79 3.70 40.03
CA VAL A 308 35.01 3.46 41.26
C VAL A 308 35.76 3.93 42.51
N SER A 309 37.02 4.40 42.38
CA SER A 309 37.82 4.87 43.52
C SER A 309 37.94 6.39 43.48
N TYR A 310 36.99 7.07 44.13
CA TYR A 310 36.97 8.53 44.19
C TYR A 310 37.57 9.04 45.49
N THR A 311 38.88 9.15 45.63
CA THR A 311 39.52 9.63 46.89
C THR A 311 39.41 11.15 47.09
N ASP A 312 39.03 11.91 46.06
CA ASP A 312 39.00 13.37 46.09
C ASP A 312 38.01 13.96 47.13
N PRO A 313 38.35 15.11 47.75
CA PRO A 313 37.42 15.86 48.58
C PRO A 313 36.23 16.40 47.77
N PRO A 314 35.08 16.69 48.42
CA PRO A 314 33.92 17.28 47.76
C PRO A 314 34.27 18.63 47.12
N LEU A 315 33.54 19.00 46.05
CA LEU A 315 33.73 20.28 45.37
C LEU A 315 33.42 21.44 46.33
N SER A 316 34.35 22.40 46.48
CA SER A 316 34.25 23.46 47.50
C SER A 316 33.40 24.66 47.08
N SER A 317 33.31 24.94 45.77
CA SER A 317 32.61 26.11 45.22
C SER A 317 31.15 25.80 44.85
N TRP A 318 30.19 26.36 45.58
CA TRP A 318 28.76 26.17 45.32
C TRP A 318 28.29 26.81 44.01
N SER A 319 28.85 27.98 43.65
CA SER A 319 28.51 28.67 42.40
C SER A 319 28.91 27.84 41.17
N THR A 320 30.07 27.19 41.21
CA THR A 320 30.54 26.32 40.13
C THR A 320 29.65 25.08 39.97
N ILE A 321 29.22 24.48 41.08
CA ILE A 321 28.33 23.33 41.09
C ILE A 321 26.95 23.72 40.54
N ALA A 322 26.40 24.85 40.97
CA ALA A 322 25.09 25.33 40.53
C ALA A 322 25.09 25.67 39.02
N ILE A 323 26.11 26.36 38.52
CA ILE A 323 26.23 26.69 37.10
C ILE A 323 26.35 25.41 36.25
N ALA A 324 27.17 24.45 36.68
CA ALA A 324 27.32 23.19 35.96
C ALA A 324 26.03 22.38 35.96
N ALA A 325 25.33 22.28 37.09
CA ALA A 325 24.06 21.58 37.19
C ALA A 325 22.97 22.20 36.33
N ILE A 326 22.83 23.53 36.34
CA ILE A 326 21.86 24.26 35.51
C ILE A 326 22.22 24.08 34.03
N GLY A 327 23.50 24.22 33.66
CA GLY A 327 23.97 24.02 32.29
C GLY A 327 23.67 22.61 31.77
N THR A 328 24.01 21.58 32.55
CA THR A 328 23.70 20.19 32.20
C THR A 328 22.20 19.97 32.09
N ALA A 329 21.39 20.49 33.02
CA ALA A 329 19.94 20.33 32.99
C ALA A 329 19.31 20.94 31.74
N VAL A 330 19.71 22.16 31.37
CA VAL A 330 19.18 22.87 30.20
C VAL A 330 19.57 22.17 28.91
N VAL A 331 20.85 21.80 28.75
CA VAL A 331 21.34 21.13 27.54
C VAL A 331 20.67 19.76 27.37
N THR A 332 20.58 18.96 28.44
CA THR A 332 19.92 17.65 28.39
C THR A 332 18.41 17.78 28.16
N ALA A 333 17.73 18.75 28.77
CA ALA A 333 16.30 18.98 28.53
C ALA A 333 16.00 19.40 27.09
N ALA A 334 16.85 20.24 26.50
CA ALA A 334 16.70 20.70 25.11
C ALA A 334 16.90 19.57 24.09
N ALA A 335 17.80 18.62 24.38
CA ALA A 335 18.07 17.49 23.50
C ALA A 335 17.13 16.28 23.71
N SER A 336 16.39 16.23 24.83
CA SER A 336 15.59 15.07 25.21
C SER A 336 14.22 15.47 25.78
N ARG A 337 13.89 15.04 27.01
CA ARG A 337 12.68 15.43 27.75
C ARG A 337 13.09 16.29 28.95
N TRP A 338 12.21 17.21 29.34
CA TRP A 338 12.46 18.13 30.45
C TRP A 338 12.83 17.40 31.76
N TRP A 339 12.24 16.23 32.01
CA TRP A 339 12.50 15.43 33.21
C TRP A 339 13.87 14.73 33.18
N CYS A 340 14.38 14.34 32.01
CA CYS A 340 15.75 13.82 31.86
C CYS A 340 16.78 14.91 32.19
N GLY A 341 16.52 16.15 31.74
CA GLY A 341 17.35 17.30 32.10
C GLY A 341 17.33 17.58 33.60
N LEU A 342 16.16 17.54 34.22
CA LEU A 342 16.02 17.69 35.67
C LEU A 342 16.79 16.60 36.43
N ALA A 343 16.69 15.33 36.00
CA ALA A 343 17.44 14.22 36.58
C ALA A 343 18.96 14.40 36.45
N ALA A 344 19.45 14.85 35.29
CA ALA A 344 20.89 15.13 35.10
C ALA A 344 21.37 16.28 36.01
N GLY A 345 20.62 17.38 36.09
CA GLY A 345 20.95 18.51 36.94
C GLY A 345 21.02 18.13 38.42
N ILE A 346 20.01 17.40 38.92
CA ILE A 346 20.01 16.85 40.28
C ILE A 346 21.18 15.89 40.48
N GLY A 347 21.48 15.04 39.50
CA GLY A 347 22.64 14.16 39.50
C GLY A 347 23.95 14.92 39.70
N VAL A 348 24.16 16.03 38.98
CA VAL A 348 25.33 16.89 39.14
C VAL A 348 25.38 17.52 40.54
N LEU A 349 24.26 18.08 41.04
CA LEU A 349 24.21 18.71 42.38
C LEU A 349 24.52 17.71 43.49
N LEU A 350 23.86 16.55 43.47
CA LEU A 350 23.99 15.53 44.51
C LEU A 350 25.32 14.78 44.41
N GLY A 351 25.76 14.40 43.21
CA GLY A 351 27.03 13.71 42.98
C GLY A 351 28.26 14.58 43.22
N ALA A 352 28.13 15.91 43.10
CA ALA A 352 29.17 16.87 43.48
C ALA A 352 29.38 16.96 44.99
N ARG A 353 28.33 16.79 45.79
CA ARG A 353 28.35 16.93 47.26
C ARG A 353 28.46 15.63 48.02
N ILE A 354 27.82 14.59 47.51
CA ILE A 354 27.64 13.34 48.22
C ILE A 354 28.40 12.23 47.48
N ARG A 355 29.55 11.88 48.03
CA ARG A 355 30.54 10.99 47.39
C ARG A 355 29.98 9.63 46.97
N TRP A 356 29.04 9.08 47.72
CA TRP A 356 28.45 7.76 47.43
C TRP A 356 27.35 7.79 46.37
N LEU A 357 26.61 8.91 46.20
CA LEU A 357 25.60 9.02 45.13
C LEU A 357 26.20 9.02 43.73
N ARG A 358 27.50 9.32 43.62
CA ARG A 358 28.24 9.19 42.37
C ARG A 358 28.31 7.74 41.87
N TYR A 359 28.35 6.75 42.78
CA TYR A 359 28.25 5.35 42.40
C TYR A 359 26.94 5.05 41.69
N GLY A 360 25.85 5.69 42.14
CA GLY A 360 24.55 5.62 41.49
C GLY A 360 24.54 6.20 40.07
N LEU A 361 25.35 7.22 39.77
CA LEU A 361 25.47 7.76 38.41
C LEU A 361 26.31 6.84 37.49
N ALA A 362 27.47 6.40 37.98
CA ALA A 362 28.40 5.58 37.22
C ALA A 362 27.86 4.17 36.92
N ILE A 363 27.16 3.56 37.88
CA ILE A 363 26.53 2.23 37.73
C ILE A 363 25.11 2.37 37.18
N GLY A 364 24.38 3.42 37.56
CA GLY A 364 23.01 3.64 37.11
C GLY A 364 22.92 3.91 35.61
N SER A 365 23.88 4.61 35.00
CA SER A 365 23.91 4.81 33.55
C SER A 365 23.88 3.49 32.75
N PRO A 366 24.83 2.54 32.91
CA PRO A 366 24.79 1.28 32.18
C PRO A 366 23.59 0.39 32.58
N MET A 367 23.13 0.45 33.85
CA MET A 367 21.94 -0.30 34.27
C MET A 367 20.65 0.23 33.62
N VAL A 368 20.46 1.55 33.57
CA VAL A 368 19.31 2.19 32.93
C VAL A 368 19.37 1.97 31.42
N LEU A 369 20.56 1.98 30.82
CA LEU A 369 20.73 1.63 29.40
C LEU A 369 20.37 0.17 29.13
N ALA A 370 20.84 -0.77 29.95
CA ALA A 370 20.47 -2.18 29.83
C ALA A 370 18.95 -2.38 30.01
N PHE A 371 18.37 -1.74 31.03
CA PHE A 371 16.94 -1.81 31.29
C PHE A 371 16.10 -1.20 30.17
N SER A 372 16.54 -0.11 29.54
CA SER A 372 15.86 0.47 28.37
C SER A 372 15.74 -0.52 27.20
N ARG A 373 16.71 -1.44 27.07
CA ARG A 373 16.69 -2.48 26.04
C ARG A 373 15.81 -3.66 26.40
N VAL A 374 15.76 -4.01 27.69
CA VAL A 374 14.92 -5.12 28.18
C VAL A 374 13.44 -4.72 28.24
N ALA A 375 13.13 -3.49 28.62
CA ALA A 375 11.77 -2.98 28.75
C ALA A 375 11.20 -2.40 27.45
N GLU A 376 11.97 -2.35 26.37
CA GLU A 376 11.61 -1.68 25.10
C GLU A 376 11.15 -0.23 25.25
N GLU A 377 11.65 0.45 26.29
CA GLU A 377 11.33 1.85 26.61
C GLU A 377 12.46 2.77 26.13
N PRO A 378 12.39 3.30 24.89
CA PRO A 378 13.48 4.10 24.30
C PRO A 378 13.74 5.41 25.05
N GLU A 379 12.79 5.87 25.86
CA GLU A 379 12.94 7.07 26.67
C GLU A 379 13.98 6.90 27.78
N LEU A 380 14.16 5.68 28.28
CA LEU A 380 15.15 5.38 29.32
C LEU A 380 16.58 5.42 28.79
N ALA A 381 16.79 5.24 27.48
CA ALA A 381 18.10 5.43 26.87
C ALA A 381 18.58 6.89 26.97
N TRP A 382 17.65 7.86 26.88
CA TRP A 382 17.96 9.27 27.09
C TRP A 382 18.31 9.57 28.55
N LEU A 383 17.66 8.91 29.50
CA LEU A 383 18.01 9.01 30.92
C LEU A 383 19.41 8.44 31.19
N ALA A 384 19.78 7.31 30.57
CA ALA A 384 21.13 6.76 30.72
C ALA A 384 22.20 7.73 30.23
N LEU A 385 22.01 8.32 29.04
CA LEU A 385 22.91 9.35 28.50
C LEU A 385 22.98 10.58 29.41
N ALA A 386 21.86 10.99 29.99
CA ALA A 386 21.76 12.10 30.92
C ALA A 386 22.59 11.86 32.21
N LEU A 387 22.52 10.65 32.77
CA LEU A 387 23.30 10.26 33.96
C LEU A 387 24.80 10.18 33.66
N LEU A 388 25.18 9.65 32.48
CA LEU A 388 26.57 9.62 32.03
C LEU A 388 27.15 11.02 31.86
N ALA A 389 26.39 11.92 31.24
CA ALA A 389 26.79 13.32 31.06
C ALA A 389 27.00 14.02 32.42
N ALA A 390 26.10 13.78 33.39
CA ALA A 390 26.24 14.30 34.75
C ALA A 390 27.54 13.82 35.44
N ASP A 391 27.87 12.53 35.33
CA ASP A 391 29.11 12.00 35.91
C ASP A 391 30.38 12.56 35.25
N LEU A 392 30.38 12.70 33.92
CA LEU A 392 31.46 13.34 33.16
C LEU A 392 31.70 14.78 33.59
N VAL A 393 30.63 15.56 33.79
CA VAL A 393 30.74 16.94 34.29
C VAL A 393 31.38 16.99 35.68
N ILE A 394 30.98 16.09 36.59
CA ILE A 394 31.59 15.98 37.92
C ILE A 394 33.08 15.59 37.82
N LEU A 395 33.46 14.69 36.90
CA LEU A 395 34.88 14.35 36.64
C LEU A 395 35.68 15.59 36.24
N VAL A 396 35.18 16.35 35.27
CA VAL A 396 35.85 17.56 34.75
C VAL A 396 36.01 18.62 35.84
N LEU A 397 34.98 18.86 36.65
CA LEU A 397 35.03 19.83 37.74
C LEU A 397 36.09 19.47 38.79
N ARG A 398 36.17 18.19 39.17
CA ARG A 398 37.18 17.73 40.15
C ARG A 398 38.60 17.77 39.58
N ALA A 399 38.77 17.44 38.30
CA ALA A 399 40.06 17.58 37.62
C ALA A 399 40.53 19.04 37.59
N ARG A 400 39.62 20.00 37.39
CA ARG A 400 39.93 21.43 37.48
C ARG A 400 40.33 21.86 38.89
N GLN A 401 39.57 21.44 39.91
CA GLN A 401 39.90 21.78 41.30
C GLN A 401 41.28 21.24 41.71
N ARG A 402 41.65 20.02 41.26
CA ARG A 402 42.99 19.47 41.48
C ARG A 402 44.10 20.36 40.93
N ARG A 403 43.97 20.80 39.67
CA ARG A 403 44.97 21.69 39.03
C ARG A 403 45.14 23.01 39.78
N VAL A 404 44.05 23.57 40.32
CA VAL A 404 44.08 24.82 41.08
C VAL A 404 44.80 24.62 42.42
N VAL A 405 44.54 23.51 43.13
CA VAL A 405 45.17 23.20 44.41
C VAL A 405 46.66 22.87 44.27
N THR A 406 47.10 22.28 43.15
CA THR A 406 48.53 22.01 42.89
C THR A 406 49.31 23.22 42.36
N ALA A 407 48.61 24.30 41.96
CA ALA A 407 49.22 25.53 41.45
C ALA A 407 49.37 26.63 42.51
N THR A 408 48.80 26.42 43.70
CA THR A 408 48.96 27.22 44.92
C THR A 408 49.90 26.51 45.88
#